data_AF-A0A6M3KF02-F1
#
_entry.id   AF-A0A6M3KF02-F1
#
_cell.length_a   1.000
_cell.length_b   1.000
_cell.length_c   1.000
_cell.angle_alpha   90.00
_cell.angle_beta   90.00
_cell.angle_gamma   90.00
#
_symmetry.space_group_name_H-M   'P 1'
#
loop_
_entity.id
_entity.type
_entity.pdbx_description
1 polymer ?
#
loop_
_entity_poly.entity_id
_entity_poly.type
_entity_poly.pdbx_seq_one_letter_code
_entity_poly.pdbx_strand_id
1 'polypeptide(L)'
;MPGASNYHSEYDVIEEQFDPEGSGYDYKTAEKYGIKPDKTGHWQSREPNTGVLLKGRKHKTWPLTVQGEADAGYAIYKKNNRYYSKPIKK
;
A
#
# COMPACT_ATOMS: atom_id res chain seq x y z
N MET A 1 0.70 0.99 51.85
CA MET A 1 0.53 2.27 51.13
C MET A 1 0.94 2.05 49.68
N PRO A 2 0.19 2.63 48.73
CA PRO A 2 0.04 2.14 47.36
C PRO A 2 1.13 2.68 46.41
N GLY A 3 1.29 2.01 45.26
CA GLY A 3 1.88 2.61 44.07
C GLY A 3 3.13 1.92 43.55
N ALA A 4 3.03 0.66 43.15
CA ALA A 4 3.94 0.10 42.15
C ALA A 4 3.69 0.85 40.84
N SER A 5 4.45 1.93 40.61
CA SER A 5 4.46 2.67 39.36
C SER A 5 5.21 1.87 38.30
N ASN A 6 4.59 0.79 37.83
CA ASN A 6 4.91 0.22 36.52
C ASN A 6 4.36 1.18 35.46
N TYR A 7 5.14 2.21 35.13
CA TYR A 7 4.99 2.90 33.85
C TYR A 7 5.49 1.96 32.74
N HIS A 8 4.74 0.88 32.48
CA HIS A 8 4.81 0.21 31.19
C HIS A 8 4.05 1.11 30.23
N SER A 9 4.78 2.02 29.59
CA SER A 9 4.21 2.89 28.58
C SER A 9 3.78 2.00 27.41
N GLU A 10 2.49 1.68 27.39
CA GLU A 10 1.70 0.99 26.37
C GLU A 10 1.65 1.79 25.05
N TYR A 11 2.79 2.32 24.61
CA TYR A 11 2.99 2.56 23.20
C TYR A 11 3.18 1.19 22.58
N ASP A 12 2.06 0.52 22.34
CA ASP A 12 1.91 -0.35 21.19
C ASP A 12 2.57 0.42 20.04
N VAL A 13 3.80 0.01 19.71
CA VAL A 13 4.42 0.32 18.43
C VAL A 13 3.49 -0.33 17.42
N ILE A 14 2.41 0.39 17.07
CA ILE A 14 1.68 0.16 15.85
C ILE A 14 2.75 0.32 14.78
N GLU A 15 3.39 -0.80 14.45
CA GLU A 15 4.12 -0.89 13.23
C GLU A 15 3.19 -0.27 12.20
N GLU A 16 3.62 0.80 11.52
CA GLU A 16 2.87 1.40 10.43
C GLU A 16 2.67 0.31 9.37
N GLN A 17 1.71 -0.56 9.62
CA GLN A 17 1.25 -1.60 8.74
C GLN A 17 0.32 -0.82 7.84
N PHE A 18 0.77 -0.68 6.61
CA PHE A 18 -0.02 -0.10 5.57
C PHE A 18 -1.41 -0.73 5.56
N ASP A 19 -2.44 0.12 5.62
CA ASP A 19 -3.82 -0.30 5.50
C ASP A 19 -4.21 -0.34 4.01
N PRO A 20 -4.40 -1.53 3.41
CA PRO A 20 -4.81 -1.66 2.02
C PRO A 20 -6.23 -1.13 1.75
N GLU A 21 -7.09 -1.03 2.75
CA GLU A 21 -8.44 -0.46 2.65
C GLU A 21 -8.48 1.02 3.07
N GLY A 22 -7.39 1.53 3.63
CA GLY A 22 -7.19 2.92 3.97
C GLY A 22 -6.94 3.81 2.75
N SER A 23 -6.56 5.05 3.02
CA SER A 23 -6.16 6.06 2.03
C SER A 23 -4.65 6.31 2.01
N GLY A 24 -3.88 5.48 2.71
CA GLY A 24 -2.43 5.60 2.81
C GLY A 24 -1.68 5.01 1.62
N TYR A 25 -0.35 5.00 1.75
CA TYR A 25 0.57 4.38 0.81
C TYR A 25 1.54 3.45 1.56
N ASP A 26 1.89 2.32 0.95
CA ASP A 26 2.72 1.27 1.53
C ASP A 26 4.19 1.52 1.24
N TYR A 27 4.77 2.45 2.00
CA TYR A 27 6.20 2.77 1.89
C TYR A 27 7.07 1.56 2.22
N LYS A 28 6.74 0.79 3.27
CA LYS A 28 7.49 -0.42 3.66
C LYS A 28 7.61 -1.42 2.53
N THR A 29 6.51 -1.69 1.84
CA THR A 29 6.50 -2.65 0.74
C THR A 29 7.16 -2.07 -0.49
N ALA A 30 6.97 -0.78 -0.77
CA ALA A 30 7.68 -0.08 -1.83
C ALA A 30 9.20 -0.22 -1.65
N GLU A 31 9.72 0.11 -0.46
CA GLU A 31 11.14 -0.01 -0.11
C GLU A 31 11.63 -1.45 -0.18
N LYS A 32 10.83 -2.42 0.30
CA LYS A 32 11.14 -3.85 0.22
C LYS A 32 11.30 -4.34 -1.23
N TYR A 33 10.51 -3.81 -2.15
CA TYR A 33 10.61 -4.10 -3.58
C TYR A 33 11.61 -3.18 -4.31
N GLY A 34 12.27 -2.25 -3.61
CA GLY A 34 13.18 -1.28 -4.22
C GLY A 34 12.50 -0.24 -5.09
N ILE A 35 11.18 -0.06 -4.94
CA ILE A 35 10.42 1.03 -5.56
C ILE A 35 10.88 2.32 -4.91
N LYS A 36 11.34 3.25 -5.73
CA LYS A 36 11.77 4.57 -5.31
C LYS A 36 10.93 5.62 -6.02
N PRO A 37 10.76 6.80 -5.43
CA PRO A 37 10.13 7.89 -6.14
C PRO A 37 10.95 8.26 -7.37
N ASP A 38 10.27 8.59 -8.46
CA ASP A 38 10.91 9.14 -9.64
C ASP A 38 11.55 10.52 -9.33
N LYS A 39 12.31 11.08 -10.29
CA LYS A 39 12.93 12.40 -10.18
C LYS A 39 11.96 13.54 -9.85
N THR A 40 10.67 13.32 -10.05
CA THR A 40 9.56 14.24 -9.74
C THR A 40 8.95 14.04 -8.34
N GLY A 41 9.43 13.06 -7.58
CA GLY A 41 8.84 12.65 -6.30
C GLY A 41 7.61 11.76 -6.44
N HIS A 42 7.25 11.34 -7.66
CA HIS A 42 6.09 10.49 -7.88
C HIS A 42 6.40 9.04 -7.51
N TRP A 43 5.58 8.47 -6.61
CA TRP A 43 5.69 7.07 -6.24
C TRP A 43 4.79 6.20 -7.13
N GLN A 44 5.33 5.09 -7.60
CA GLN A 44 4.57 4.18 -8.44
C GLN A 44 3.37 3.62 -7.70
N SER A 45 2.23 3.60 -8.39
CA SER A 45 0.96 3.14 -7.84
C SER A 45 0.90 1.64 -7.60
N ARG A 46 1.79 0.91 -8.29
CA ARG A 46 1.89 -0.54 -8.33
C ARG A 46 3.36 -0.94 -8.43
N GLU A 47 3.68 -2.13 -7.98
CA GLU A 47 4.95 -2.78 -8.23
C GLU A 47 4.89 -3.49 -9.60
N PRO A 48 5.82 -3.25 -10.54
CA PRO A 48 5.75 -3.78 -11.90
C PRO A 48 5.98 -5.30 -12.03
N ASN A 49 6.69 -5.94 -11.10
CA ASN A 49 7.01 -7.37 -11.17
C ASN A 49 5.88 -8.26 -10.62
N THR A 50 5.39 -7.96 -9.42
CA THR A 50 4.33 -8.72 -8.73
C THR A 50 2.93 -8.17 -8.99
N GLY A 51 2.84 -6.92 -9.48
CA GLY A 51 1.59 -6.19 -9.65
C GLY A 51 1.00 -5.67 -8.34
N VAL A 52 1.65 -5.81 -7.19
CA VAL A 52 1.04 -5.40 -5.93
C VAL A 52 0.76 -3.90 -5.90
N LEU A 53 -0.46 -3.50 -5.51
CA LEU A 53 -0.79 -2.09 -5.30
C LEU A 53 -0.25 -1.64 -3.95
N LEU A 54 0.42 -0.49 -4.01
CA LEU A 54 1.07 0.16 -2.87
C LEU A 54 0.18 1.26 -2.31
N LYS A 55 -0.98 1.53 -2.91
CA LYS A 55 -1.94 2.51 -2.41
C LYS A 55 -3.14 1.83 -1.79
N GLY A 56 -3.74 2.46 -0.80
CA GLY A 56 -4.97 1.99 -0.21
C GLY A 56 -6.17 2.24 -1.13
N ARG A 57 -7.22 1.42 -1.01
CA ARG A 57 -8.42 1.51 -1.85
C ARG A 57 -9.20 2.81 -1.67
N LYS A 58 -9.14 3.44 -0.50
CA LYS A 58 -9.78 4.74 -0.24
C LYS A 58 -8.91 5.92 -0.69
N HIS A 59 -7.75 5.68 -1.32
CA HIS A 59 -6.92 6.75 -1.83
C HIS A 59 -7.66 7.53 -2.93
N LYS A 60 -7.59 8.87 -2.92
CA LYS A 60 -8.28 9.73 -3.90
C LYS A 60 -7.98 9.41 -5.37
N THR A 61 -6.76 8.92 -5.63
CA THR A 61 -6.30 8.51 -6.96
C THR A 61 -6.45 7.00 -7.24
N TRP A 62 -7.08 6.25 -6.34
CA TRP A 62 -7.44 4.86 -6.58
C TRP A 62 -8.26 4.67 -7.87
N PRO A 63 -9.38 5.37 -8.09
CA PRO A 63 -10.15 5.21 -9.32
C PRO A 63 -9.35 5.55 -10.58
N LEU A 64 -8.44 6.54 -10.52
CA LEU A 64 -7.53 6.84 -11.63
C LEU A 64 -6.57 5.69 -11.92
N THR A 65 -6.14 4.97 -10.89
CA THR A 65 -5.29 3.78 -11.03
C THR A 65 -6.07 2.67 -11.67
N VAL A 66 -7.28 2.39 -11.18
CA VAL A 66 -8.17 1.38 -11.78
C VAL A 66 -8.42 1.67 -13.25
N GLN A 67 -8.68 2.92 -13.60
CA GLN A 67 -8.91 3.32 -14.99
C GLN A 67 -7.65 3.16 -15.84
N GLY A 68 -6.49 3.65 -15.39
CA GLY A 68 -5.23 3.53 -16.13
C GLY A 68 -4.76 2.09 -16.27
N GLU A 69 -5.02 1.25 -15.27
CA GLU A 69 -4.79 -0.18 -15.31
C GLU A 69 -5.70 -0.84 -16.34
N ALA A 70 -7.01 -0.58 -16.29
CA ALA A 70 -7.97 -1.13 -17.23
C ALA A 70 -7.66 -0.73 -18.68
N ASP A 71 -7.30 0.54 -18.91
CA ASP A 71 -6.90 1.07 -20.22
C ASP A 71 -5.62 0.40 -20.75
N ALA A 72 -4.66 0.17 -19.86
CA ALA A 72 -3.44 -0.59 -20.17
C ALA A 72 -3.66 -2.11 -20.29
N GLY A 73 -4.89 -2.61 -20.10
CA GLY A 73 -5.22 -4.03 -20.15
C GLY A 73 -4.80 -4.80 -18.90
N TYR A 74 -4.93 -4.20 -17.72
CA TYR A 74 -4.68 -4.80 -16.41
C TYR A 74 -5.98 -4.82 -15.57
N ALA A 75 -6.18 -5.89 -14.80
CA ALA A 75 -7.28 -6.01 -13.85
C ALA A 75 -6.75 -5.99 -12.42
N ILE A 76 -7.38 -5.17 -11.58
CA ILE A 76 -7.10 -5.13 -10.14
C ILE A 76 -7.95 -6.20 -9.43
N TYR A 77 -7.32 -6.99 -8.57
CA TYR A 77 -7.95 -8.00 -7.74
C TYR A 77 -7.44 -7.93 -6.30
N LYS A 78 -8.30 -8.30 -5.34
CA LYS A 78 -7.94 -8.38 -3.91
C LYS A 78 -7.50 -9.81 -3.59
N LYS A 79 -6.34 -9.97 -2.95
CA LYS A 79 -5.79 -11.25 -2.47
C LYS A 79 -5.15 -11.02 -1.09
N ASN A 80 -5.46 -11.86 -0.10
CA ASN A 80 -4.91 -11.74 1.27
C ASN A 80 -4.98 -10.32 1.85
N ASN A 81 -6.16 -9.71 1.74
CA ASN A 81 -6.44 -8.33 2.12
C ASN A 81 -5.68 -7.24 1.35
N ARG A 82 -4.84 -7.60 0.38
CA ARG A 82 -4.01 -6.67 -0.39
C ARG A 82 -4.48 -6.63 -1.84
N TYR A 83 -4.28 -5.50 -2.49
CA TYR A 83 -4.69 -5.34 -3.89
C TYR A 83 -3.51 -5.60 -4.81
N TYR A 84 -3.81 -6.24 -5.94
CA TYR A 84 -2.84 -6.61 -6.96
C TYR A 84 -3.41 -6.29 -8.33
N SER A 85 -2.54 -5.86 -9.22
CA SER A 85 -2.72 -5.71 -10.65
C SER A 85 -2.26 -6.98 -11.33
N LYS A 86 -3.01 -7.46 -12.32
CA LYS A 86 -2.49 -8.46 -13.27
C LYS A 86 -2.86 -8.08 -14.69
N PRO A 87 -1.96 -8.29 -15.67
CA PRO A 87 -2.29 -8.11 -17.06
C PRO A 87 -3.41 -9.07 -17.46
N ILE A 88 -4.48 -8.53 -18.03
CA ILE A 88 -5.55 -9.26 -18.70
C ILE A 88 -5.10 -9.51 -20.14
N LYS A 89 -3.96 -10.19 -20.33
CA LYS A 89 -3.57 -10.60 -21.68
C LYS A 89 -4.61 -11.60 -22.19
N LYS A 90 -5.22 -11.27 -23.33
CA LYS A 90 -5.85 -12.21 -24.26
C LYS A 90 -4.78 -13.00 -25.00
#